data_AF-A0A069ZMA2-F1
#
_entry.id   AF-A0A069ZMA2-F1
#
_cell.length_a   1.000
_cell.length_b   1.000
_cell.length_c   1.000
_cell.angle_alpha   90.00
_cell.angle_beta   90.00
_cell.angle_gamma   90.00
#
_symmetry.space_group_name_H-M   'P 1'
#
loop_
_entity.id
_entity.type
_entity.pdbx_description
1 polymer ?
#
loop_
_entity_poly.entity_id
_entity_poly.type
_entity_poly.pdbx_seq_one_letter_code
_entity_poly.pdbx_strand_id
1 'polypeptide(L)'
;MGQETLAPAEFIPLLSQPMDSKLTLGEAQRLVDEWIQNYGVRYFAPLTNMAILTEEVGEVARLMSRLYGEQSFKKSDEGHNLGDELADVLWVVLCIANQTGVDLEAALKANIEKKTQRDSERHRTNPKLAPDTPPETQP
;
A
#
# COMPACT_ATOMS: atom_id res chain seq x y z
N MET A 1 24.88 -3.99 -47.73
CA MET A 1 23.72 -3.94 -46.81
C MET A 1 24.06 -4.77 -45.59
N GLY A 2 24.64 -4.15 -44.56
CA GLY A 2 24.79 -4.79 -43.25
C GLY A 2 23.55 -4.46 -42.45
N GLN A 3 22.80 -5.48 -42.05
CA GLN A 3 21.71 -5.32 -41.09
C GLN A 3 22.35 -5.17 -39.71
N GLU A 4 22.25 -3.98 -39.12
CA GLU A 4 22.49 -3.79 -37.68
C GLU A 4 21.38 -4.52 -36.92
N THR A 5 21.72 -5.69 -36.38
CA THR A 5 20.94 -6.33 -35.33
C THR A 5 21.07 -5.49 -34.07
N LEU A 6 20.03 -4.72 -33.75
CA LEU A 6 19.89 -4.09 -32.44
C LEU A 6 19.87 -5.19 -31.37
N ALA A 7 20.80 -5.13 -30.42
CA ALA A 7 20.79 -6.00 -29.26
C ALA A 7 19.47 -5.82 -28.49
N PRO A 8 18.85 -6.89 -27.98
CA PRO A 8 17.67 -6.76 -27.13
C PRO A 8 18.05 -5.93 -25.90
N ALA A 9 17.20 -4.97 -25.53
CA ALA A 9 17.39 -4.16 -24.33
C ALA A 9 17.62 -5.09 -23.13
N GLU A 10 18.76 -4.93 -22.45
CA GLU A 10 19.07 -5.71 -21.25
C GLU A 10 18.02 -5.42 -20.18
N PHE A 11 17.38 -6.47 -19.65
CA PHE A 11 16.48 -6.33 -18.50
C PHE A 11 17.34 -6.01 -17.27
N ILE A 12 17.26 -4.77 -16.79
CA ILE A 12 17.92 -4.34 -15.56
C ILE A 12 16.87 -4.43 -14.43
N PRO A 13 17.03 -5.34 -13.44
CA PRO A 13 16.09 -5.46 -12.32
C PRO A 13 15.98 -4.14 -11.55
N LEU A 14 14.75 -3.73 -11.22
CA LEU A 14 14.50 -2.50 -10.48
C LEU A 14 15.08 -2.56 -9.06
N LEU A 15 15.10 -3.74 -8.43
CA LEU A 15 15.74 -3.99 -7.14
C LEU A 15 17.26 -3.71 -7.12
N SER A 16 17.92 -3.67 -8.28
CA SER A 16 19.36 -3.39 -8.39
C SER A 16 19.68 -1.91 -8.58
N GLN A 17 18.66 -1.06 -8.73
CA GLN A 17 18.81 0.37 -8.93
C GLN A 17 18.62 1.11 -7.60
N PRO A 18 19.30 2.26 -7.39
CA PRO A 18 19.01 3.12 -6.25
C PRO A 18 17.53 3.54 -6.31
N MET A 19 16.80 3.36 -5.21
CA MET A 19 15.39 3.78 -5.13
C MET A 19 15.30 5.28 -5.44
N ASP A 20 14.52 5.62 -6.47
CA ASP A 20 14.18 7.01 -6.75
C ASP A 20 13.36 7.58 -5.58
N SER A 21 13.50 8.88 -5.36
CA SER A 21 12.82 9.67 -4.32
C SER A 21 11.28 9.64 -4.42
N LYS A 22 10.71 9.10 -5.51
CA LYS A 22 9.27 8.93 -5.70
C LYS A 22 8.96 7.50 -6.13
N LEU A 23 8.33 6.74 -5.24
CA LEU A 23 7.81 5.42 -5.54
C LEU A 23 6.35 5.51 -5.98
N THR A 24 6.06 5.13 -7.22
CA THR A 24 4.69 4.96 -7.73
C THR A 24 4.09 3.61 -7.32
N LEU A 25 2.76 3.47 -7.39
CA LEU A 25 2.12 2.18 -7.12
C LEU A 25 2.47 1.14 -8.19
N GLY A 26 2.59 1.57 -9.46
CA GLY A 26 3.09 0.69 -10.52
C GLY A 26 4.51 0.19 -10.27
N GLU A 27 5.41 1.04 -9.74
CA GLU A 27 6.76 0.61 -9.34
C GLU A 27 6.71 -0.30 -8.11
N ALA A 28 5.88 0.00 -7.12
CA ALA A 28 5.73 -0.85 -5.93
C ALA A 28 5.26 -2.27 -6.32
N GLN A 29 4.26 -2.39 -7.22
CA GLN A 29 3.82 -3.69 -7.74
C GLN A 29 4.97 -4.45 -8.40
N ARG A 30 5.81 -3.78 -9.21
CA ARG A 30 6.98 -4.40 -9.86
C ARG A 30 8.04 -4.82 -8.84
N LEU A 31 8.37 -3.97 -7.87
CA LEU A 31 9.35 -4.28 -6.83
C LEU A 31 8.93 -5.49 -6.01
N VAL A 32 7.65 -5.59 -5.64
CA VAL A 32 7.11 -6.76 -4.93
C VAL A 32 7.20 -8.00 -5.80
N ASP A 33 6.83 -7.92 -7.09
CA ASP A 33 6.95 -9.06 -8.00
C ASP A 33 8.39 -9.54 -8.15
N GLU A 34 9.32 -8.62 -8.44
CA GLU A 34 10.74 -8.93 -8.52
C GLU A 34 11.26 -9.54 -7.21
N TRP A 35 10.82 -9.06 -6.06
CA TRP A 35 11.23 -9.61 -4.77
C TRP A 35 10.73 -11.05 -4.60
N ILE A 36 9.47 -11.31 -4.94
CA ILE A 36 8.88 -12.65 -4.85
C ILE A 36 9.56 -13.64 -5.82
N GLN A 37 9.98 -13.19 -7.00
CA GLN A 37 10.69 -14.05 -7.96
C GLN A 37 12.15 -14.33 -7.56
N ASN A 38 12.83 -13.35 -6.95
CA ASN A 38 14.25 -13.46 -6.62
C ASN A 38 14.52 -14.06 -5.23
N TYR A 39 13.68 -13.73 -4.25
CA TYR A 39 13.86 -14.12 -2.85
C TYR A 39 12.71 -14.99 -2.33
N GLY A 40 11.50 -14.78 -2.85
CA GLY A 40 10.37 -15.64 -2.57
C GLY A 40 10.48 -16.99 -3.30
N VAL A 41 9.70 -17.97 -2.85
CA VAL A 41 9.54 -19.25 -3.58
C VAL A 41 8.51 -19.10 -4.70
N ARG A 42 7.41 -18.39 -4.41
CA ARG A 42 6.28 -18.02 -5.28
C ARG A 42 5.29 -17.18 -4.48
N TYR A 43 4.31 -16.58 -5.16
CA TYR A 43 3.11 -16.10 -4.49
C TYR A 43 2.40 -17.23 -3.75
N PHE A 44 1.90 -16.94 -2.55
CA PHE A 44 0.93 -17.82 -1.88
C PHE A 44 -0.37 -17.92 -2.69
N ALA A 45 -1.21 -18.90 -2.34
CA ALA A 45 -2.54 -18.98 -2.95
C ALA A 45 -3.38 -17.75 -2.57
N PRO A 46 -4.34 -17.32 -3.41
CA PRO A 46 -5.10 -16.10 -3.12
C PRO A 46 -5.81 -16.09 -1.76
N LEU A 47 -6.36 -17.22 -1.33
CA LEU A 47 -6.99 -17.35 -0.03
C LEU A 47 -5.99 -17.33 1.14
N THR A 48 -4.76 -17.79 0.92
CA THR A 48 -3.68 -17.65 1.91
C THR A 48 -3.30 -16.19 2.07
N ASN A 49 -3.11 -15.45 0.97
CA ASN A 49 -2.86 -14.01 1.03
C ASN A 49 -4.05 -13.23 1.64
N MET A 50 -5.30 -13.69 1.47
CA MET A 50 -6.44 -13.10 2.16
C MET A 50 -6.39 -13.31 3.68
N ALA A 51 -5.95 -14.49 4.14
CA ALA A 51 -5.76 -14.77 5.56
C ALA A 51 -4.66 -13.89 6.15
N ILE A 52 -3.50 -13.81 5.48
CA ILE A 52 -2.38 -12.93 5.87
C ILE A 52 -2.84 -11.47 5.90
N LEU A 53 -3.56 -11.00 4.87
CA LEU A 53 -4.09 -9.63 4.87
C LEU A 53 -4.96 -9.35 6.11
N THR A 54 -5.73 -10.33 6.56
CA THR A 54 -6.58 -10.19 7.75
C THR A 54 -5.75 -10.13 9.03
N GLU A 55 -4.65 -10.88 9.08
CA GLU A 55 -3.65 -10.84 10.15
C GLU A 55 -3.01 -9.45 10.25
N GLU A 56 -2.47 -8.91 9.14
CA GLU A 56 -1.83 -7.59 9.13
C GLU A 56 -2.82 -6.45 9.46
N VAL A 57 -4.07 -6.56 9.03
CA VAL A 57 -5.11 -5.59 9.43
C VAL A 57 -5.41 -5.69 10.94
N GLY A 58 -5.30 -6.89 11.53
CA GLY A 58 -5.42 -7.10 12.97
C GLY A 58 -4.29 -6.45 13.75
N GLU A 59 -3.06 -6.53 13.24
CA GLU A 59 -1.86 -5.84 13.76
C GLU A 59 -2.10 -4.31 13.81
N VAL A 60 -2.52 -3.72 12.68
CA VAL A 60 -2.88 -2.31 12.58
C VAL A 60 -3.99 -1.94 13.57
N ALA A 61 -5.07 -2.73 13.62
CA ALA A 61 -6.18 -2.48 14.53
C ALA A 61 -5.75 -2.51 16.00
N ARG A 62 -4.88 -3.46 16.36
CA ARG A 62 -4.30 -3.56 17.70
C ARG A 62 -3.52 -2.29 18.04
N LEU A 63 -2.59 -1.83 17.20
CA LEU A 63 -1.82 -0.62 17.47
C LEU A 63 -2.70 0.64 17.52
N MET A 64 -3.62 0.81 16.57
CA MET A 64 -4.56 1.94 16.56
C MET A 64 -5.37 2.01 17.85
N SER A 65 -5.83 0.87 18.37
CA SER A 65 -6.57 0.83 19.64
C SER A 65 -5.74 1.28 20.85
N ARG A 66 -4.42 1.09 20.81
CA ARG A 66 -3.47 1.50 21.87
C ARG A 66 -3.06 2.97 21.74
N LEU A 67 -2.74 3.40 20.52
CA LEU A 67 -2.24 4.74 20.21
C LEU A 67 -3.34 5.80 20.31
N TYR A 68 -4.55 5.47 19.83
CA TYR A 68 -5.65 6.42 19.66
C TYR A 68 -6.94 5.99 20.36
N GLY A 69 -6.95 4.82 21.00
CA GLY A 69 -8.06 4.34 21.80
C GLY A 69 -7.74 4.31 23.30
N GLU A 70 -8.58 3.62 24.06
CA GLU A 70 -8.50 3.57 25.53
C GLU A 70 -7.69 2.37 26.06
N GLN A 71 -7.10 1.60 25.15
CA GLN A 71 -6.45 0.34 25.47
C GLN A 71 -4.98 0.57 25.91
N SER A 72 -4.57 0.03 27.06
CA SER A 72 -3.19 0.23 27.57
C SER A 72 -2.13 -0.53 26.78
N PHE A 73 -0.94 0.07 26.61
CA PHE A 73 0.23 -0.59 25.99
C PHE A 73 0.70 -1.81 26.79
N LYS A 74 1.22 -2.81 26.06
CA LYS A 74 1.83 -4.02 26.59
C LYS A 74 3.28 -4.12 26.13
N LYS A 75 4.09 -4.91 26.85
CA LYS A 75 5.48 -5.19 26.46
C LYS A 75 5.62 -5.84 25.07
N SER A 76 4.61 -6.62 24.65
CA SER A 76 4.52 -7.18 23.30
C SER A 76 4.35 -6.14 22.19
N ASP A 77 4.08 -4.88 22.54
CA ASP A 77 3.94 -3.79 21.59
C ASP A 77 5.28 -3.05 21.40
N GLU A 78 6.33 -3.40 22.18
CA GLU A 78 7.68 -2.83 22.00
C GLU A 78 8.26 -3.23 20.64
N GLY A 79 8.69 -2.23 19.86
CA GLY A 79 9.28 -2.44 18.53
C GLY A 79 8.28 -2.42 17.37
N HIS A 80 6.97 -2.44 17.66
CA HIS A 80 5.93 -2.28 16.64
C HIS A 80 5.60 -0.80 16.46
N ASN A 81 5.56 -0.33 15.22
CA ASN A 81 5.11 1.02 14.90
C ASN A 81 4.08 0.99 13.77
N LEU A 82 3.15 1.96 13.81
CA LEU A 82 2.02 1.98 12.88
C LEU A 82 2.45 2.04 11.40
N GLY A 83 3.60 2.65 11.10
CA GLY A 83 4.12 2.73 9.73
C GLY A 83 4.46 1.36 9.17
N ASP A 84 5.11 0.51 9.97
CA ASP A 84 5.49 -0.84 9.58
C ASP A 84 4.25 -1.70 9.32
N GLU A 85 3.28 -1.71 10.25
CA GLU A 85 2.06 -2.51 10.08
C GLU A 85 1.22 -2.07 8.87
N LEU A 86 1.18 -0.76 8.58
CA LEU A 86 0.52 -0.25 7.38
C LEU A 86 1.27 -0.65 6.10
N ALA A 87 2.60 -0.73 6.15
CA ALA A 87 3.41 -1.23 5.05
C ALA A 87 3.19 -2.73 4.81
N ASP A 88 3.04 -3.53 5.87
CA ASP A 88 2.73 -4.96 5.76
C ASP A 88 1.34 -5.21 5.15
N VAL A 89 0.32 -4.43 5.55
CA VAL A 89 -0.98 -4.45 4.87
C VAL A 89 -0.83 -4.12 3.37
N LEU A 90 -0.08 -3.06 3.04
CA LEU A 90 0.13 -2.66 1.65
C LEU A 90 0.88 -3.75 0.86
N TRP A 91 1.88 -4.40 1.46
CA TRP A 91 2.64 -5.48 0.86
C TRP A 91 1.73 -6.63 0.42
N VAL A 92 0.83 -7.06 1.29
CA VAL A 92 -0.09 -8.17 0.98
C VAL A 92 -1.11 -7.74 -0.07
N VAL A 93 -1.58 -6.48 -0.05
CA VAL A 93 -2.45 -5.93 -1.11
C VAL A 93 -1.73 -5.94 -2.46
N LEU A 94 -0.45 -5.56 -2.51
CA LEU A 94 0.37 -5.61 -3.73
C LEU A 94 0.54 -7.05 -4.23
N CYS A 95 0.78 -8.01 -3.32
CA CYS A 95 0.81 -9.44 -3.67
C CYS A 95 -0.52 -9.91 -4.28
N ILE A 96 -1.65 -9.49 -3.69
CA ILE A 96 -2.98 -9.83 -4.20
C ILE A 96 -3.25 -9.18 -5.56
N ALA A 97 -2.84 -7.93 -5.75
CA ALA A 97 -3.00 -7.25 -7.03
C ALA A 97 -2.21 -7.96 -8.13
N ASN A 98 -0.93 -8.27 -7.88
CA ASN A 98 -0.06 -8.96 -8.82
C ASN A 98 -0.58 -10.36 -9.18
N GLN A 99 -0.94 -11.19 -8.19
CA GLN A 99 -1.40 -12.56 -8.43
C GLN A 99 -2.75 -12.62 -9.18
N THR A 100 -3.56 -11.56 -9.10
CA THR A 100 -4.90 -11.50 -9.73
C THR A 100 -4.94 -10.67 -11.01
N GLY A 101 -3.82 -10.06 -11.40
CA GLY A 101 -3.72 -9.23 -12.61
C GLY A 101 -4.39 -7.85 -12.47
N VAL A 102 -4.55 -7.35 -11.24
CA VAL A 102 -5.10 -6.01 -11.00
C VAL A 102 -4.00 -4.97 -11.11
N ASP A 103 -4.22 -3.96 -11.95
CA ASP A 103 -3.46 -2.71 -11.95
C ASP A 103 -3.99 -1.83 -10.80
N LEU A 104 -3.25 -1.80 -9.70
CA LEU A 104 -3.66 -1.12 -8.47
C LEU A 104 -3.62 0.40 -8.63
N GLU A 105 -2.69 0.93 -9.43
CA GLU A 105 -2.60 2.36 -9.69
C GLU A 105 -3.80 2.85 -10.49
N ALA A 106 -4.16 2.15 -11.57
CA ALA A 106 -5.36 2.44 -12.35
C ALA A 106 -6.64 2.28 -11.52
N ALA A 107 -6.73 1.20 -10.72
CA ALA A 107 -7.87 0.95 -9.85
C ALA A 107 -8.06 2.05 -8.80
N LEU A 108 -6.96 2.52 -8.17
CA LEU A 108 -7.01 3.60 -7.19
C LEU A 108 -7.42 4.93 -7.84
N LYS A 109 -6.84 5.28 -9.01
CA LYS A 109 -7.22 6.49 -9.76
C LYS A 109 -8.71 6.51 -10.07
N ALA A 110 -9.26 5.41 -10.61
CA ALA A 110 -10.68 5.28 -10.89
C ALA A 110 -11.55 5.34 -9.63
N ASN A 111 -11.10 4.77 -8.51
CA ASN A 111 -11.81 4.81 -7.23
C ASN A 111 -11.93 6.24 -6.70
N ILE A 112 -10.83 7.01 -6.75
CA ILE A 112 -10.78 8.41 -6.32
C ILE A 112 -11.69 9.27 -7.20
N GLU A 113 -11.64 9.10 -8.52
CA GLU A 113 -12.51 9.84 -9.45
C GLU A 113 -13.98 9.57 -9.15
N LYS A 114 -14.36 8.30 -9.00
CA LYS A 114 -15.73 7.89 -8.66
C LYS A 114 -16.21 8.46 -7.33
N LYS A 115 -15.37 8.43 -6.29
CA LYS A 115 -15.69 9.01 -4.97
C LYS A 115 -15.83 10.53 -5.05
N THR A 116 -14.93 11.19 -5.77
CA THR A 116 -14.96 12.65 -5.98
C THR A 116 -16.26 13.06 -6.68
N GLN A 117 -16.65 12.37 -7.75
CA GLN A 117 -17.88 12.67 -8.47
C GLN A 117 -19.14 12.43 -7.62
N ARG A 118 -19.15 11.40 -6.78
CA ARG A 118 -20.33 11.03 -5.97
C ARG A 118 -20.49 11.84 -4.69
N ASP A 119 -19.38 12.15 -4.02
CA ASP A 119 -19.38 12.62 -2.63
C ASP A 119 -18.78 14.03 -2.47
N SER A 120 -18.51 14.77 -3.56
CA SER A 120 -17.92 16.13 -3.54
C SER A 120 -18.66 17.12 -2.63
N GLU A 121 -19.99 16.99 -2.49
CA GLU A 121 -20.81 17.86 -1.65
C GLU A 121 -21.31 17.20 -0.35
N ARG A 122 -21.26 15.86 -0.26
CA ARG A 122 -21.94 15.08 0.78
C ARG A 122 -21.27 15.16 2.15
N HIS A 123 -19.93 15.14 2.20
CA HIS A 123 -19.19 15.21 3.45
C HIS A 123 -18.82 16.64 3.84
N ARG A 124 -18.52 17.50 2.85
CA ARG A 124 -18.10 18.89 3.08
C ARG A 124 -19.18 19.74 3.74
N THR A 125 -20.45 19.38 3.56
CA THR A 125 -21.60 20.07 4.13
C THR A 125 -22.19 19.37 5.36
N ASN A 126 -21.64 18.22 5.78
CA ASN A 126 -22.16 17.47 6.91
C ASN A 126 -21.80 18.14 8.23
N PRO A 127 -22.76 18.69 9.00
CA PRO A 127 -22.48 19.39 10.25
C PRO A 127 -21.89 18.48 11.32
N LYS A 128 -22.12 17.15 11.24
CA LYS A 128 -21.54 16.16 12.16
C LYS A 128 -20.05 15.90 11.93
N LEU A 129 -19.52 16.39 10.81
CA LEU A 129 -18.10 16.29 10.44
C LEU A 129 -17.42 17.68 10.45
N ALA A 130 -18.16 18.73 10.86
CA ALA A 130 -17.55 20.01 11.17
C ALA A 130 -16.63 19.79 12.38
N PRO A 131 -15.41 20.34 12.36
CA PRO A 131 -14.49 20.15 13.48
C PRO A 131 -15.12 20.75 14.75
N ASP A 132 -15.08 20.01 15.85
CA ASP A 132 -15.60 20.45 17.16
C ASP A 132 -14.82 21.66 17.72
N THR A 133 -13.73 22.07 17.06
CA THR A 133 -12.86 23.19 17.44
C THR A 133 -12.31 23.86 16.17
N PRO A 134 -12.22 25.20 16.08
CA PRO A 134 -11.57 25.87 14.96
C PRO A 134 -10.14 25.36 14.80
N PRO A 135 -9.60 25.25 13.56
CA PRO A 135 -8.21 24.86 13.38
C PRO A 135 -7.32 25.84 14.16
N GLU A 136 -6.53 25.29 15.07
CA GLU A 136 -5.50 26.03 15.78
C GLU A 136 -4.60 26.66 14.72
N THR A 137 -4.54 28.00 14.66
CA THR A 137 -3.58 28.69 13.81
C THR A 137 -2.20 28.36 14.36
N GLN A 138 -1.54 27.37 13.75
CA GLN A 138 -0.14 27.11 14.02
C GLN A 138 0.67 28.34 13.56
N PRO A 139 1.69 28.75 14.32
CA PRO A 139 2.54 29.90 13.99
C PRO A 139 3.33 29.71 12.69
#